data_AF-A0A7X7HZE8-F1
#
_entry.id   AF-A0A7X7HZE8-F1
#
_cell.length_a   1.000
_cell.length_b   1.000
_cell.length_c   1.000
_cell.angle_alpha   90.00
_cell.angle_beta   90.00
_cell.angle_gamma   90.00
#
_symmetry.space_group_name_H-M   'P 1'
#
loop_
_entity.id
_entity.type
_entity.pdbx_description
1 polymer ?
#
loop_
_entity_poly.entity_id
_entity_poly.type
_entity_poly.pdbx_seq_one_letter_code
_entity_poly.pdbx_strand_id
1 'polypeptide(L)'
;MNNQLLTECIPISIAAERYHQETPTLRKWVRDNVLPGIKTKPYQIHEPSLQEYLIKKANGPMTELFSTTTGKVSAPQKTRRN
;
A
#
# COMPACT_ATOMS: atom_id res chain seq x y z
N MET A 1 0.74 26.40 -10.56
CA MET A 1 0.07 25.64 -9.49
C MET A 1 -0.65 24.45 -10.11
N ASN A 2 -0.26 23.23 -9.74
CA ASN A 2 -1.03 21.97 -9.71
C ASN A 2 -1.95 21.59 -10.88
N ASN A 3 -1.43 21.44 -12.10
CA ASN A 3 -2.14 20.74 -13.20
C ASN A 3 -1.78 19.25 -13.33
N GLN A 4 -0.85 18.71 -12.52
CA GLN A 4 -0.42 17.31 -12.62
C GLN A 4 -1.41 16.31 -11.99
N LEU A 5 -2.14 16.72 -10.93
CA LEU A 5 -3.12 15.87 -10.22
C LEU A 5 -4.32 15.42 -11.08
N LEU A 6 -4.67 16.17 -12.13
CA LEU A 6 -5.77 15.84 -13.03
C LEU A 6 -5.34 14.90 -14.17
N THR A 7 -4.04 14.82 -14.47
CA THR A 7 -3.51 13.97 -15.55
C THR A 7 -3.32 12.53 -15.12
N GLU A 8 -3.27 12.29 -13.80
CA GLU A 8 -2.88 11.01 -13.22
C GLU A 8 -4.06 10.24 -12.60
N CYS A 9 -5.28 10.81 -12.67
CA CYS A 9 -6.50 10.10 -12.30
C CYS A 9 -7.04 9.32 -13.49
N ILE A 10 -7.22 8.01 -13.33
CA ILE A 10 -7.81 7.13 -14.34
C ILE A 10 -9.17 6.60 -13.88
N PRO A 11 -10.12 6.32 -14.79
CA PRO A 11 -11.36 5.62 -14.44
C PRO A 11 -11.09 4.30 -13.73
N ILE A 12 -11.91 3.99 -12.73
CA ILE A 12 -11.77 2.73 -11.96
C ILE A 12 -11.91 1.49 -12.87
N SER A 13 -12.67 1.56 -13.96
CA SER A 13 -12.76 0.47 -14.94
C SER A 13 -11.40 0.18 -15.60
N ILE A 14 -10.63 1.21 -15.95
CA ILE A 14 -9.30 1.07 -16.54
C ILE A 14 -8.31 0.54 -15.50
N ALA A 15 -8.36 1.06 -14.27
CA ALA A 15 -7.53 0.57 -13.18
C ALA A 15 -7.81 -0.90 -12.83
N ALA A 16 -9.08 -1.32 -12.86
CA ALA A 16 -9.47 -2.70 -12.61
C ALA A 16 -8.84 -3.67 -13.60
N GLU A 17 -8.84 -3.30 -14.89
CA GLU A 17 -8.23 -4.08 -15.97
C GLU A 17 -6.70 -4.12 -15.85
N ARG A 18 -6.06 -2.95 -15.69
CA ARG A 18 -4.57 -2.84 -15.64
C ARG A 18 -3.95 -3.55 -14.44
N TYR A 19 -4.57 -3.44 -13.26
CA TYR A 19 -4.01 -3.93 -12.00
C TYR A 19 -4.66 -5.23 -11.51
N HIS A 20 -5.52 -5.84 -12.35
CA HIS A 20 -6.29 -7.05 -12.01
C HIS A 20 -6.99 -6.95 -10.64
N GLN A 21 -7.55 -5.78 -10.35
CA GLN A 21 -8.30 -5.51 -9.11
C GLN A 21 -9.79 -5.43 -9.42
N GLU A 22 -10.62 -5.91 -8.49
CA GLU A 22 -12.05 -5.80 -8.68
C GLU A 22 -12.53 -4.33 -8.60
N THR A 23 -13.40 -3.93 -9.53
CA THR A 23 -13.98 -2.58 -9.57
C THR A 23 -14.68 -2.18 -8.25
N PRO A 24 -15.42 -3.07 -7.54
CA PRO A 24 -15.98 -2.75 -6.22
C PRO A 24 -14.91 -2.44 -5.16
N THR A 25 -13.79 -3.16 -5.17
CA THR A 25 -12.67 -2.96 -4.25
C THR A 25 -12.01 -1.61 -4.44
N LEU A 26 -11.69 -1.26 -5.69
CA LEU A 26 -11.14 0.06 -6.03
C LEU A 26 -12.11 1.20 -5.66
N ARG A 27 -13.41 1.02 -5.93
CA ARG A 27 -14.45 2.00 -5.53
C ARG A 27 -14.50 2.19 -4.02
N LYS A 28 -14.37 1.11 -3.26
CA LYS A 28 -14.34 1.15 -1.80
C LYS A 28 -13.13 1.93 -1.29
N TRP A 29 -11.93 1.68 -1.83
CA TRP A 29 -10.72 2.39 -1.43
C TRP A 29 -10.81 3.91 -1.66
N VAL A 30 -11.36 4.33 -2.79
CA VAL A 30 -11.59 5.77 -3.06
C VAL A 30 -12.67 6.33 -2.13
N ARG A 31 -13.77 5.61 -1.90
CA ARG A 31 -14.87 6.04 -1.02
C ARG A 31 -14.37 6.25 0.42
N ASP A 32 -13.60 5.31 0.93
CA ASP A 32 -13.07 5.25 2.29
C ASP A 32 -11.84 6.17 2.49
N ASN A 33 -11.42 6.93 1.46
CA ASN A 33 -10.21 7.78 1.45
C ASN A 33 -8.90 7.02 1.67
N VAL A 34 -8.87 5.70 1.41
CA VAL A 34 -7.62 4.91 1.43
C VAL A 34 -6.71 5.34 0.28
N LEU A 35 -7.32 5.64 -0.88
CA LEU A 35 -6.62 6.12 -2.07
C LEU A 35 -7.26 7.43 -2.56
N PRO A 36 -6.45 8.40 -3.02
CA PRO A 36 -6.97 9.61 -3.63
C PRO A 36 -7.69 9.28 -4.95
N GLY A 37 -8.78 9.98 -5.23
CA GLY A 37 -9.59 9.77 -6.42
C GLY A 37 -10.85 10.62 -6.44
N ILE A 38 -11.59 10.54 -7.54
CA ILE A 38 -12.86 11.25 -7.75
C ILE A 38 -14.01 10.32 -7.36
N LYS A 39 -14.80 10.75 -6.38
CA LYS A 39 -15.96 10.00 -5.84
C LYS A 39 -17.23 10.18 -6.67
N THR A 40 -17.23 11.16 -7.56
CA THR A 40 -18.32 11.44 -8.50
C THR A 40 -18.26 10.47 -9.67
N LYS A 41 -19.42 10.09 -10.23
CA LYS A 41 -19.45 9.23 -11.41
C LYS A 41 -18.97 10.01 -12.66
N PRO A 42 -18.17 9.39 -13.55
CA PRO A 42 -17.54 8.09 -13.39
C PRO A 42 -16.42 8.15 -12.34
N TYR A 43 -16.39 7.16 -11.44
CA TYR A 43 -15.37 7.12 -10.37
C TYR A 43 -13.97 7.05 -10.97
N GLN A 44 -13.04 7.81 -10.40
CA GLN A 44 -11.64 7.82 -10.80
C GLN A 44 -10.74 7.56 -9.61
N ILE A 45 -9.55 7.05 -9.87
CA ILE A 45 -8.52 6.77 -8.88
C ILE A 45 -7.20 7.34 -9.36
N HIS A 46 -6.42 7.88 -8.43
CA HIS A 46 -5.09 8.38 -8.72
C HIS A 46 -4.12 7.20 -8.91
N GLU A 47 -3.64 7.01 -10.14
CA GLU A 47 -2.87 5.85 -10.56
C GLU A 47 -1.54 5.69 -9.79
N PRO A 48 -0.73 6.75 -9.58
CA PRO A 48 0.52 6.61 -8.82
C PRO A 48 0.31 6.12 -7.38
N SER A 49 -0.72 6.64 -6.70
CA SER A 49 -1.04 6.22 -5.33
C SER A 49 -1.54 4.78 -5.27
N LEU A 50 -2.30 4.34 -6.27
CA LEU A 50 -2.73 2.94 -6.39
C LEU A 50 -1.51 2.02 -6.56
N GLN A 51 -0.59 2.38 -7.44
CA GLN A 51 0.63 1.59 -7.68
C GLN A 51 1.48 1.47 -6.41
N GLU A 52 1.75 2.58 -5.71
CA GLU A 52 2.49 2.55 -4.44
C GLU A 52 1.78 1.68 -3.38
N TYR A 53 0.46 1.79 -3.29
CA TYR A 53 -0.34 1.02 -2.34
C TYR A 53 -0.26 -0.49 -2.62
N LEU A 54 -0.37 -0.90 -3.89
CA LEU A 54 -0.25 -2.30 -4.28
C LEU A 54 1.16 -2.85 -4.03
N ILE A 55 2.21 -2.07 -4.32
CA ILE A 55 3.60 -2.45 -4.00
C ILE A 55 3.79 -2.64 -2.50
N LYS A 56 3.31 -1.70 -1.67
CA LYS A 56 3.37 -1.83 -0.20
C LYS A 56 2.59 -3.05 0.30
N LYS A 57 1.40 -3.30 -0.25
CA LYS A 57 0.56 -4.46 0.12
C LYS A 57 1.22 -5.80 -0.25
N ALA A 58 1.92 -5.86 -1.39
CA ALA A 58 2.67 -7.04 -1.81
C ALA A 58 3.95 -7.28 -0.97
N ASN A 59 4.62 -6.20 -0.53
CA ASN A 59 5.85 -6.28 0.25
C ASN A 59 5.63 -6.40 1.78
N GLY A 60 4.46 -6.03 2.28
CA GLY A 60 4.07 -6.16 3.71
C GLY A 60 4.37 -7.52 4.35
N PRO A 61 4.05 -8.67 3.73
CA PRO A 61 4.37 -9.98 4.33
C PRO A 61 5.88 -10.29 4.38
N MET A 62 6.69 -9.63 3.55
CA MET A 62 8.13 -9.91 3.46
C MET A 62 8.91 -9.21 4.58
N THR A 63 8.47 -8.02 5.02
CA THR A 63 9.08 -7.28 6.14
C THR A 63 8.88 -7.96 7.51
N GLU A 64 7.78 -8.70 7.71
CA GLU A 64 7.57 -9.45 8.96
C GLU A 64 8.47 -10.70 9.05
N LEU A 65 8.72 -11.38 7.92
CA LEU A 65 9.58 -12.57 7.87
C LEU A 65 11.05 -12.29 8.19
N PHE A 66 11.55 -11.10 7.90
CA PHE A 66 12.94 -10.72 8.23
C PHE A 66 13.08 -10.14 9.64
N SER A 67 11.98 -9.70 10.27
CA SER A 67 12.01 -9.12 11.62
C SER A 67 12.03 -10.19 12.73
N THR A 68 11.65 -11.43 12.44
CA THR A 68 11.67 -12.54 13.40
C THR A 68 12.98 -13.33 13.45
N THR A 69 13.96 -13.02 12.59
CA THR A 69 15.23 -13.78 12.50
C THR A 69 16.39 -13.13 13.29
N THR A 70 16.19 -11.95 13.89
CA THR A 70 17.16 -11.36 14.84
C THR A 70 16.66 -11.40 16.29
N GLY A 71 16.13 -12.57 16.68
CA GLY A 71 15.90 -12.90 18.08
C GLY A 71 17.18 -13.41 18.76
N LYS A 72 17.81 -12.54 19.57
CA LYS A 72 18.61 -12.88 20.77
C LYS A 72 19.84 -13.79 20.56
N VAL A 73 21.00 -13.19 20.32
CA VAL A 73 22.23 -13.71 20.94
C VAL A 73 22.14 -13.38 22.42
N SER A 74 21.78 -14.37 23.24
CA SER A 74 21.91 -14.30 24.69
C SER A 74 23.37 -13.99 25.03
N ALA A 75 23.65 -12.77 25.45
CA ALA A 75 24.88 -12.47 26.17
C ALA A 75 24.85 -13.25 27.49
N PRO A 76 25.82 -14.12 27.80
CA PRO A 76 25.93 -14.67 29.15
C PRO A 76 26.38 -13.55 30.08
N GLN A 77 25.44 -13.04 30.88
CA GLN A 77 25.75 -12.18 32.02
C GLN A 77 25.96 -13.03 33.29
N LYS A 78 26.95 -12.60 34.09
CA LYS A 78 27.34 -13.03 35.45
C LYS A 78 28.15 -14.32 35.53
N THR A 79 29.21 -14.42 36.36
CA THR A 79 29.27 -13.89 37.74
C THR A 79 30.71 -13.72 38.22
N ARG A 80 31.00 -12.55 38.80
CA ARG A 80 32.13 -12.28 39.71
C ARG A 80 32.04 -13.20 40.94
N ARG A 81 33.13 -13.87 41.33
CA ARG A 81 33.24 -14.51 42.65
C ARG A 81 34.66 -14.36 43.19
N ASN A 82 34.72 -13.73 44.37
CA ASN A 82 35.82 -13.48 45.32
C ASN A 82 37.26 -13.44 44.81
#